data_AF-A0A969BUC7-F1
#
_entry.id   AF-A0A969BUC7-F1
#
_cell.length_a   1.000
_cell.length_b   1.000
_cell.length_c   1.000
_cell.angle_alpha   90.00
_cell.angle_beta   90.00
_cell.angle_gamma   90.00
#
_symmetry.space_group_name_H-M   'P 1'
#
loop_
_entity.id
_entity.type
_entity.pdbx_description
1 polymer ?
#
loop_
_entity_poly.entity_id
_entity_poly.type
_entity_poly.pdbx_seq_one_letter_code
_entity_poly.pdbx_strand_id
1 'polypeptide(L)'
;MHLIAFYLHRIGDAGTAYFGERLLGAVVPTAITAGGYTGTISASASAITGRPAWTGTTSNSFITTRILIPSAWVGESIVFRWRISHDQSTARTGWYVDDVNYTFNAVSDPFRPFISLTASGNTLSELTPENQVNLTVSTPLPLAQSLLISLPVSGNATLADINGFSASSITLSSGTTSASLPISAVVDGLAEGSETLTLAVSTTATNYTPAVSGATASLNIIDADTPVSPFAAWIVSYVSSGDPLASPTADLDNDGWTNAAEFALGSLPNNPSSRPQLQTTLTSTTLKLHYPTAPPPGVTLSAETSTDLKTWTATGVVTVPNGYEVPRDVATRFLRIAYQVE
;
A
#
# COMPACT_ATOMS: atom_id res chain seq x y z
N MET A 1 -5.49 5.96 36.87
CA MET A 1 -5.08 7.01 37.83
C MET A 1 -3.87 7.70 37.22
N HIS A 2 -3.95 8.99 36.91
CA HIS A 2 -2.79 9.76 36.48
C HIS A 2 -2.30 10.62 37.64
N LEU A 3 -1.00 10.74 37.81
CA LEU A 3 -0.38 11.43 38.93
C LEU A 3 0.69 12.39 38.43
N ILE A 4 0.62 13.65 38.83
CA ILE A 4 1.70 14.62 38.63
C ILE A 4 2.48 14.74 39.92
N ALA A 5 3.81 14.66 39.85
CA ALA A 5 4.67 15.00 40.96
C ALA A 5 5.44 16.29 40.68
N PHE A 6 5.57 17.11 41.72
CA PHE A 6 6.39 18.33 41.71
C PHE A 6 7.28 18.32 42.95
N TYR A 7 8.45 18.94 42.84
CA TYR A 7 9.31 19.20 43.98
C TYR A 7 9.32 20.69 44.26
N LEU A 8 9.00 21.09 45.50
CA LEU A 8 8.93 22.48 45.90
C LEU A 8 9.87 22.75 47.09
N HIS A 9 10.63 23.85 47.03
CA HIS A 9 11.58 24.22 48.07
C HIS A 9 11.68 25.75 48.26
N ARG A 10 11.98 26.18 49.49
CA ARG A 10 12.50 27.53 49.83
C ARG A 10 13.87 27.44 50.55
N ILE A 11 14.88 28.20 50.11
CA ILE A 11 16.16 28.42 50.83
C ILE A 11 15.97 29.65 51.76
N GLY A 12 16.30 29.58 53.07
CA GLY A 12 15.87 30.47 54.19
C GLY A 12 16.10 32.01 54.06
N ASP A 13 15.59 32.92 54.92
CA ASP A 13 15.03 32.88 56.29
C ASP A 13 13.67 33.62 56.43
N ALA A 14 12.86 33.28 57.45
CA ALA A 14 11.74 33.98 58.14
C ALA A 14 10.88 35.06 57.41
N GLY A 15 10.18 34.70 56.33
CA GLY A 15 9.19 35.57 55.68
C GLY A 15 8.11 34.73 54.99
N THR A 16 6.88 35.22 54.86
CA THR A 16 5.73 34.38 54.47
C THR A 16 5.39 34.59 53.00
N ALA A 17 6.17 33.98 52.11
CA ALA A 17 5.78 33.84 50.72
C ALA A 17 4.82 32.65 50.58
N TYR A 18 3.81 32.80 49.73
CA TYR A 18 2.78 31.79 49.51
C TYR A 18 2.81 31.33 48.07
N PHE A 19 2.82 30.02 47.86
CA PHE A 19 2.82 29.42 46.53
C PHE A 19 1.60 28.50 46.38
N GLY A 20 0.90 28.58 45.28
CA GLY A 20 -0.31 27.78 45.07
C GLY A 20 -0.65 27.59 43.60
N GLU A 21 -1.53 26.64 43.35
CA GLU A 21 -2.03 26.31 42.02
C GLU A 21 -3.49 26.75 41.93
N ARG A 22 -3.90 27.28 40.78
CA ARG A 22 -5.33 27.44 40.48
C ARG A 22 -5.65 26.65 39.23
N LEU A 23 -6.43 25.60 39.41
CA LEU A 23 -7.13 24.94 38.30
C LEU A 23 -8.44 25.69 38.05
N LEU A 24 -8.74 25.94 36.78
CA LEU A 24 -10.04 26.47 36.37
C LEU A 24 -11.00 25.27 36.31
N GLY A 25 -11.99 25.21 37.20
CA GLY A 25 -13.12 24.27 37.07
C GLY A 25 -13.32 23.22 38.17
N ALA A 26 -12.38 23.01 39.11
CA ALA A 26 -12.59 22.08 40.25
C ALA A 26 -11.69 22.40 41.46
N VAL A 27 -12.10 21.92 42.64
CA VAL A 27 -11.47 22.13 43.96
C VAL A 27 -10.11 21.43 44.03
N VAL A 28 -9.01 22.17 43.81
CA VAL A 28 -7.61 21.69 43.88
C VAL A 28 -7.25 20.92 45.17
N PRO A 29 -7.72 21.32 46.38
CA PRO A 29 -7.31 20.66 47.62
C PRO A 29 -7.58 19.16 47.72
N THR A 30 -8.63 18.64 47.08
CA THR A 30 -8.99 17.21 47.19
C THR A 30 -8.21 16.31 46.23
N ALA A 31 -7.52 16.89 45.23
CA ALA A 31 -6.70 16.15 44.27
C ALA A 31 -5.27 15.92 44.78
N ILE A 32 -4.81 16.67 45.79
CA ILE A 32 -3.47 16.52 46.35
C ILE A 32 -3.43 15.28 47.26
N THR A 33 -2.54 14.35 46.95
CA THR A 33 -2.37 13.06 47.66
C THR A 33 -1.12 12.99 48.53
N ALA A 34 -0.15 13.88 48.30
CA ALA A 34 1.04 14.06 49.15
C ALA A 34 1.58 15.48 49.03
N GLY A 35 2.28 15.97 50.06
CA GLY A 35 2.94 17.29 50.04
C GLY A 35 1.97 18.47 49.85
N GLY A 36 0.78 18.40 50.44
CA GLY A 36 -0.26 19.43 50.27
C GLY A 36 0.06 20.80 50.88
N TYR A 37 -0.89 21.72 50.73
CA TYR A 37 -0.77 23.08 51.26
C TYR A 37 -0.57 23.07 52.77
N THR A 38 0.38 23.89 53.23
CA THR A 38 0.82 23.95 54.64
C THR A 38 0.25 25.16 55.39
N GLY A 39 -0.44 26.06 54.70
CA GLY A 39 -1.09 27.22 55.31
C GLY A 39 -1.97 27.99 54.34
N THR A 40 -2.26 29.24 54.69
CA THR A 40 -3.23 30.08 53.99
C THR A 40 -2.64 31.45 53.67
N ILE A 41 -2.86 31.94 52.45
CA ILE A 41 -2.41 33.26 52.00
C ILE A 41 -2.96 34.34 52.93
N SER A 42 -2.06 35.14 53.53
CA SER A 42 -2.42 36.24 54.44
C SER A 42 -3.47 37.17 53.85
N ALA A 43 -4.34 37.70 54.70
CA ALA A 43 -5.47 38.54 54.33
C ALA A 43 -5.08 39.93 53.79
N SER A 44 -3.84 40.39 54.01
CA SER A 44 -3.45 41.79 53.77
C SER A 44 -2.61 42.03 52.50
N ALA A 45 -2.34 41.03 51.66
CA ALA A 45 -1.25 41.14 50.69
C ALA A 45 -1.52 40.74 49.21
N SER A 46 -2.71 40.24 48.83
CA SER A 46 -2.86 39.64 47.48
C SER A 46 -4.28 39.58 46.91
N ALA A 47 -4.43 39.59 45.59
CA ALA A 47 -5.71 39.28 44.92
C ALA A 47 -6.16 37.81 45.10
N ILE A 48 -5.32 36.96 45.70
CA ILE A 48 -5.61 35.57 46.03
C ILE A 48 -5.56 35.28 47.54
N THR A 49 -5.80 36.30 48.38
CA THR A 49 -5.88 36.16 49.84
C THR A 49 -6.85 35.05 50.29
N GLY A 50 -6.58 34.46 51.46
CA GLY A 50 -7.45 33.44 52.07
C GLY A 50 -7.42 32.07 51.39
N ARG A 51 -6.65 31.90 50.30
CA ARG A 51 -6.52 30.59 49.64
C ARG A 51 -5.51 29.70 50.35
N PRO A 52 -5.72 28.37 50.37
CA PRO A 52 -4.68 27.42 50.74
C PRO A 52 -3.43 27.58 49.86
N ALA A 53 -2.26 27.48 50.48
CA ALA A 53 -0.98 27.61 49.80
C ALA A 53 0.12 26.83 50.54
N TRP A 54 1.21 26.55 49.82
CA TRP A 54 2.48 26.21 50.42
C TRP A 54 3.12 27.46 50.99
N THR A 55 3.53 27.38 52.25
CA THR A 55 4.12 28.46 53.05
C THR A 55 5.18 27.88 53.99
N GLY A 56 6.07 28.72 54.51
CA GLY A 56 7.10 28.33 55.48
C GLY A 56 8.48 28.14 54.88
N THR A 57 9.33 27.33 55.52
CA THR A 57 10.67 26.95 55.06
C THR A 57 10.84 25.44 55.18
N THR A 58 11.63 24.84 54.28
CA THR A 58 11.86 23.39 54.22
C THR A 58 13.29 23.01 54.61
N SER A 59 14.02 23.89 55.31
CA SER A 59 15.39 23.64 55.80
C SER A 59 16.34 23.10 54.72
N ASN A 60 16.28 23.71 53.54
CA ASN A 60 17.08 23.35 52.37
C ASN A 60 16.78 21.96 51.73
N SER A 61 15.57 21.39 51.90
CA SER A 61 15.14 20.18 51.17
C SER A 61 13.89 20.39 50.30
N PHE A 62 13.72 19.59 49.25
CA PHE A 62 12.50 19.59 48.44
C PHE A 62 11.38 18.78 49.10
N ILE A 63 10.14 19.27 49.04
CA ILE A 63 8.93 18.50 49.35
C ILE A 63 8.36 17.95 48.04
N THR A 64 8.14 16.65 47.98
CA THR A 64 7.42 16.04 46.86
C THR A 64 5.91 16.22 47.04
N THR A 65 5.32 17.04 46.19
CA THR A 65 3.88 17.19 46.03
C THR A 65 3.38 16.21 45.00
N ARG A 66 2.30 15.47 45.30
CA ARG A 66 1.64 14.56 44.34
C ARG A 66 0.20 14.98 44.15
N ILE A 67 -0.21 15.17 42.91
CA ILE A 67 -1.59 15.46 42.55
C ILE A 67 -2.12 14.31 41.72
N LEU A 68 -3.22 13.73 42.17
CA LEU A 68 -3.96 12.79 41.37
C LEU A 68 -4.93 13.54 40.45
N ILE A 69 -4.79 13.32 39.15
CA ILE A 69 -5.73 13.86 38.16
C ILE A 69 -7.08 13.15 38.33
N PRO A 70 -8.14 13.88 38.71
CA PRO A 70 -9.47 13.30 38.86
C PRO A 70 -10.02 12.79 37.53
N SER A 71 -10.84 11.72 37.58
CA SER A 71 -11.57 11.21 36.41
C SER A 71 -12.50 12.24 35.77
N ALA A 72 -12.94 13.24 36.54
CA ALA A 72 -13.75 14.34 36.06
C ALA A 72 -13.04 15.26 35.04
N TRP A 73 -11.71 15.14 34.85
CA TRP A 73 -10.94 15.96 33.90
C TRP A 73 -10.60 15.20 32.62
N VAL A 74 -11.11 13.99 32.44
CA VAL A 74 -10.88 13.21 31.22
C VAL A 74 -11.51 13.92 30.03
N GLY A 75 -10.73 14.12 28.95
CA GLY A 75 -11.17 14.79 27.73
C GLY A 75 -11.04 16.32 27.74
N GLU A 76 -10.67 16.91 28.88
CA GLU A 76 -10.51 18.35 29.02
C GLU A 76 -9.08 18.82 28.71
N SER A 77 -8.95 20.05 28.21
CA SER A 77 -7.64 20.72 28.11
C SER A 77 -7.24 21.25 29.48
N ILE A 78 -6.16 20.70 30.05
CA ILE A 78 -5.69 21.07 31.39
C ILE A 78 -4.51 22.04 31.29
N VAL A 79 -4.62 23.17 32.00
CA VAL A 79 -3.52 24.15 32.14
C VAL A 79 -3.13 24.26 33.61
N PHE A 80 -1.90 23.85 33.92
CA PHE A 80 -1.30 24.06 35.23
C PHE A 80 -0.72 25.48 35.29
N ARG A 81 -1.12 26.24 36.32
CA ARG A 81 -0.58 27.57 36.58
C ARG A 81 -0.15 27.71 38.02
N TRP A 82 1.16 27.87 38.19
CA TRP A 82 1.76 28.25 39.45
C TRP A 82 1.59 29.74 39.72
N ARG A 83 1.26 30.08 40.95
CA ARG A 83 1.13 31.45 41.43
C ARG A 83 1.93 31.60 42.69
N ILE A 84 2.75 32.64 42.72
CA ILE A 84 3.44 33.11 43.92
C ILE A 84 2.78 34.39 44.40
N SER A 85 2.65 34.54 45.71
CA SER A 85 2.28 35.78 46.36
C SER A 85 3.27 36.12 47.45
N HIS A 86 3.65 37.39 47.52
CA HIS A 86 4.50 37.93 48.56
C HIS A 86 3.66 38.74 49.56
N ASP A 87 4.15 38.86 50.78
CA ASP A 87 3.67 39.87 51.72
C ASP A 87 4.38 41.22 51.47
N GLN A 88 4.08 42.24 52.27
CA GLN A 88 4.70 43.56 52.17
C GLN A 88 6.03 43.67 52.94
N SER A 89 6.66 42.54 53.30
CA SER A 89 7.87 42.52 54.12
C SER A 89 9.15 42.71 53.28
N THR A 90 10.31 42.56 53.92
CA THR A 90 11.63 42.67 53.26
C THR A 90 11.86 41.57 52.23
N ALA A 91 12.53 41.92 51.12
CA ALA A 91 12.89 40.98 50.06
C ALA A 91 13.76 39.83 50.57
N ARG A 92 13.46 38.60 50.14
CA ARG A 92 14.09 37.35 50.59
C ARG A 92 14.22 36.35 49.44
N THR A 93 15.01 35.31 49.64
CA THR A 93 15.15 34.18 48.72
C THR A 93 13.79 33.54 48.41
N GLY A 94 13.55 33.27 47.13
CA GLY A 94 12.25 32.86 46.59
C GLY A 94 11.94 31.36 46.69
N TRP A 95 11.08 30.90 45.79
CA TRP A 95 10.66 29.50 45.67
C TRP A 95 11.33 28.85 44.46
N TYR A 96 11.66 27.57 44.61
CA TYR A 96 12.15 26.71 43.53
C TYR A 96 11.12 25.62 43.27
N VAL A 97 10.80 25.43 41.99
CA VAL A 97 10.04 24.29 41.48
C VAL A 97 10.99 23.49 40.62
N ASP A 98 11.09 22.19 40.89
CA ASP A 98 11.94 21.29 40.11
C ASP A 98 11.25 19.94 39.86
N ASP A 99 11.81 19.16 38.95
CA ASP A 99 11.44 17.77 38.67
C ASP A 99 9.93 17.58 38.45
N VAL A 100 9.33 18.48 37.65
CA VAL A 100 7.93 18.40 37.26
C VAL A 100 7.73 17.22 36.34
N ASN A 101 7.05 16.18 36.83
CA ASN A 101 6.78 14.98 36.05
C ASN A 101 5.29 14.62 36.03
N TYR A 102 4.86 14.04 34.92
CA TYR A 102 3.55 13.44 34.75
C TYR A 102 3.72 11.94 34.61
N THR A 103 3.08 11.18 35.49
CA THR A 103 3.05 9.72 35.45
C THR A 103 1.62 9.26 35.19
N PHE A 104 1.46 8.38 34.22
CA PHE A 104 0.20 7.70 33.97
C PHE A 104 0.37 6.24 34.34
N ASN A 105 -0.57 5.68 35.11
CA ASN A 105 -0.71 4.23 35.14
C ASN A 105 -1.15 3.83 33.74
N ALA A 106 -0.32 3.09 33.01
CA ALA A 106 -0.63 2.58 31.69
C ALA A 106 -2.06 2.03 31.70
N VAL A 107 -2.97 2.73 31.04
CA VAL A 107 -4.27 2.17 30.73
C VAL A 107 -3.98 1.05 29.75
N SER A 108 -4.63 -0.10 29.91
CA SER A 108 -4.58 -1.21 28.96
C SER A 108 -5.18 -0.87 27.58
N ASP A 109 -5.47 0.40 27.33
CA ASP A 109 -5.73 0.94 25.99
C ASP A 109 -4.40 1.51 25.48
N PRO A 110 -3.62 0.73 24.71
CA PRO A 110 -2.38 1.23 24.14
C PRO A 110 -2.75 2.44 23.29
N PHE A 111 -2.14 3.60 23.55
CA PHE A 111 -2.28 4.76 22.69
C PHE A 111 -2.03 4.33 21.23
N ARG A 112 -3.11 4.30 20.43
CA ARG A 112 -3.05 3.90 19.02
C ARG A 112 -3.04 5.16 18.17
N PRO A 113 -1.87 5.63 17.68
CA PRO A 113 -1.83 6.82 16.84
C PRO A 113 -2.65 6.61 15.57
N PHE A 114 -3.29 7.68 15.11
CA PHE A 114 -3.92 7.70 13.80
C PHE A 114 -2.85 7.82 12.72
N ILE A 115 -2.88 6.92 11.74
CA ILE A 115 -1.92 6.86 10.66
C ILE A 115 -2.62 7.15 9.34
N SER A 116 -2.16 8.20 8.66
CA SER A 116 -2.48 8.46 7.26
C SER A 116 -1.39 7.93 6.34
N LEU A 117 -1.76 7.66 5.10
CA LEU A 117 -0.91 7.29 3.98
C LEU A 117 -1.22 8.20 2.80
N THR A 118 -0.20 8.84 2.25
CA THR A 118 -0.28 9.61 1.02
C THR A 118 0.80 9.17 0.04
N ALA A 119 0.56 9.39 -1.24
CA ALA A 119 1.55 9.21 -2.29
C ALA A 119 1.82 10.57 -2.97
N SER A 120 3.07 10.85 -3.32
CA SER A 120 3.44 12.11 -4.01
C SER A 120 2.93 12.20 -5.45
N GLY A 121 2.44 11.08 -6.00
CA GLY A 121 1.86 10.94 -7.33
C GLY A 121 0.96 9.71 -7.39
N ASN A 122 0.34 9.50 -8.54
CA ASN A 122 -0.63 8.42 -8.78
C ASN A 122 -0.23 7.50 -9.94
N THR A 123 0.98 7.64 -10.47
CA THR A 123 1.45 6.86 -11.62
C THR A 123 2.89 6.42 -11.40
N LEU A 124 3.14 5.14 -11.65
CA LEU A 124 4.44 4.54 -11.89
C LEU A 124 4.49 4.11 -13.35
N SER A 125 5.67 4.01 -13.93
CA SER A 125 5.79 3.67 -15.35
C SER A 125 7.10 2.96 -15.63
N GLU A 126 7.00 1.82 -16.30
CA GLU A 126 8.15 1.06 -16.79
C GLU A 126 8.86 1.74 -17.95
N LEU A 127 8.20 2.67 -18.64
CA LEU A 127 8.80 3.52 -19.66
C LEU A 127 9.77 4.54 -19.05
N THR A 128 9.59 4.86 -17.76
CA THR A 128 10.44 5.80 -17.02
C THR A 128 10.72 5.24 -15.61
N PRO A 129 11.44 4.12 -15.49
CA PRO A 129 11.60 3.40 -14.22
C PRO A 129 12.41 4.17 -13.18
N GLU A 130 13.10 5.25 -13.58
CA GLU A 130 13.77 6.19 -12.69
C GLU A 130 12.80 7.12 -11.96
N ASN A 131 11.58 7.30 -12.45
CA ASN A 131 10.57 8.14 -11.81
C ASN A 131 10.00 7.43 -10.59
N GLN A 132 10.16 8.07 -9.43
CA GLN A 132 9.72 7.53 -8.14
C GLN A 132 8.46 8.24 -7.63
N VAL A 133 7.63 7.47 -6.93
CA VAL A 133 6.57 8.01 -6.08
C VAL A 133 6.96 7.78 -4.62
N ASN A 134 6.88 8.82 -3.81
CA ASN A 134 7.12 8.72 -2.37
C ASN A 134 5.82 8.38 -1.65
N LEU A 135 5.76 7.17 -1.08
CA LEU A 135 4.76 6.82 -0.08
C LEU A 135 5.14 7.50 1.23
N THR A 136 4.19 8.20 1.85
CA THR A 136 4.41 8.89 3.12
C THR A 136 3.37 8.46 4.13
N VAL A 137 3.81 7.84 5.22
CA VAL A 137 2.98 7.59 6.40
C VAL A 137 3.14 8.73 7.39
N SER A 138 2.06 9.16 8.02
CA SER A 138 2.10 10.27 8.97
C SER A 138 1.11 10.12 10.13
N THR A 139 1.44 10.77 11.24
CA THR A 139 0.65 10.84 12.48
C THR A 139 0.57 12.30 12.95
N PRO A 140 -0.52 12.74 13.61
CA PRO A 140 -0.65 14.11 14.11
C PRO A 140 0.37 14.52 15.17
N LEU A 141 0.87 13.56 15.96
CA LEU A 141 1.77 13.81 17.10
C LEU A 141 2.98 12.87 17.06
N PRO A 142 4.17 13.33 17.52
CA PRO A 142 5.37 12.49 17.57
C PRO A 142 5.15 11.19 18.33
N LEU A 143 5.69 10.09 17.82
CA LEU A 143 5.55 8.79 18.46
C LEU A 143 6.42 8.64 19.71
N ALA A 144 5.88 8.03 20.77
CA ALA A 144 6.66 7.67 21.95
C ALA A 144 7.62 6.48 21.70
N GLN A 145 7.29 5.61 20.74
CA GLN A 145 8.06 4.44 20.34
C GLN A 145 7.93 4.22 18.82
N SER A 146 8.93 3.61 18.19
CA SER A 146 8.84 3.29 16.76
C SER A 146 7.69 2.31 16.47
N LEU A 147 7.00 2.50 15.35
CA LEU A 147 5.92 1.64 14.88
C LEU A 147 6.20 1.13 13.47
N LEU A 148 5.97 -0.16 13.26
CA LEU A 148 5.95 -0.77 11.94
C LEU A 148 4.53 -0.71 11.40
N ILE A 149 4.31 0.11 10.37
CA ILE A 149 3.00 0.31 9.74
C ILE A 149 2.87 -0.67 8.58
N SER A 150 2.00 -1.68 8.73
CA SER A 150 1.68 -2.63 7.65
C SER A 150 0.75 -1.99 6.62
N LEU A 151 1.15 -2.07 5.35
CA LEU A 151 0.38 -1.61 4.19
C LEU A 151 0.12 -2.80 3.24
N PRO A 152 -0.94 -3.59 3.43
CA PRO A 152 -1.35 -4.60 2.46
C PRO A 152 -1.56 -3.98 1.07
N VAL A 153 -1.13 -4.73 0.06
CA VAL A 153 -1.31 -4.41 -1.35
C VAL A 153 -2.53 -5.13 -1.90
N SER A 154 -3.27 -4.45 -2.77
CA SER A 154 -4.42 -4.97 -3.51
C SER A 154 -4.50 -4.31 -4.88
N GLY A 155 -5.36 -4.82 -5.76
CA GLY A 155 -5.43 -4.44 -7.16
C GLY A 155 -5.08 -5.62 -8.06
N ASN A 156 -4.64 -5.34 -9.28
CA ASN A 156 -4.08 -6.33 -10.20
C ASN A 156 -2.53 -6.31 -10.19
N ALA A 157 -1.92 -5.18 -9.82
CA ALA A 157 -0.49 -5.13 -9.54
C ALA A 157 -0.13 -5.85 -8.22
N THR A 158 1.08 -6.38 -8.20
CA THR A 158 1.72 -7.12 -7.11
C THR A 158 2.97 -6.38 -6.59
N LEU A 159 3.73 -7.03 -5.70
CA LEU A 159 5.02 -6.51 -5.25
C LEU A 159 6.17 -6.81 -6.21
N ALA A 160 5.96 -7.68 -7.22
CA ALA A 160 6.96 -7.94 -8.25
C ALA A 160 7.13 -6.74 -9.19
N ASP A 161 6.09 -5.90 -9.31
CA ASP A 161 5.99 -4.82 -10.30
C ASP A 161 6.55 -3.49 -9.75
N ILE A 162 7.02 -3.50 -8.50
CA ILE A 162 7.58 -2.32 -7.84
C ILE A 162 8.89 -2.58 -7.09
N ASN A 163 9.76 -1.58 -7.15
CA ASN A 163 10.99 -1.51 -6.38
C ASN A 163 10.79 -0.71 -5.09
N GLY A 164 11.63 -0.98 -4.08
CA GLY A 164 11.70 -0.19 -2.85
C GLY A 164 10.71 -0.58 -1.75
N PHE A 165 9.74 -1.47 -2.02
CA PHE A 165 8.70 -1.86 -1.05
C PHE A 165 8.49 -3.38 -0.89
N SER A 166 9.53 -4.11 -0.48
CA SER A 166 9.48 -5.57 -0.32
C SER A 166 8.91 -6.07 1.02
N ALA A 167 8.80 -5.20 2.03
CA ALA A 167 8.41 -5.59 3.39
C ALA A 167 6.91 -5.40 3.69
N SER A 168 6.11 -4.94 2.72
CA SER A 168 4.69 -4.56 2.91
C SER A 168 4.45 -3.65 4.12
N SER A 169 5.45 -2.84 4.48
CA SER A 169 5.41 -2.02 5.69
C SER A 169 6.41 -0.86 5.63
N ILE A 170 6.10 0.21 6.37
CA ILE A 170 6.97 1.37 6.57
C ILE A 170 7.20 1.55 8.08
N THR A 171 8.44 1.79 8.48
CA THR A 171 8.77 2.09 9.88
C THR A 171 8.66 3.58 10.14
N LEU A 172 7.84 3.97 11.11
CA LEU A 172 7.74 5.32 11.63
C LEU A 172 8.48 5.39 12.98
N SER A 173 9.58 6.12 13.05
CA SER A 173 10.49 6.12 14.21
C SER A 173 9.94 6.92 15.40
N SER A 174 10.35 6.55 16.61
CA SER A 174 10.09 7.35 17.82
C SER A 174 10.55 8.81 17.65
N GLY A 175 9.77 9.75 18.16
CA GLY A 175 10.03 11.19 18.08
C GLY A 175 9.68 11.84 16.74
N THR A 176 9.24 11.07 15.74
CA THR A 176 8.87 11.58 14.41
C THR A 176 7.36 11.55 14.19
N THR A 177 6.89 12.38 13.25
CA THR A 177 5.49 12.45 12.81
C THR A 177 5.27 11.90 11.40
N SER A 178 6.34 11.64 10.64
CA SER A 178 6.23 11.07 9.30
C SER A 178 7.45 10.24 8.92
N ALA A 179 7.25 9.32 7.97
CA ALA A 179 8.29 8.56 7.29
C ALA A 179 7.90 8.42 5.82
N SER A 180 8.87 8.57 4.93
CA SER A 180 8.67 8.46 3.49
C SER A 180 9.51 7.33 2.92
N LEU A 181 8.96 6.64 1.93
CA LEU A 181 9.61 5.55 1.20
C LEU A 181 9.40 5.74 -0.31
N PRO A 182 10.48 5.94 -1.10
CA PRO A 182 10.37 5.96 -2.54
C PRO A 182 10.09 4.57 -3.10
N ILE A 183 9.19 4.49 -4.07
CA ILE A 183 8.93 3.32 -4.90
C ILE A 183 9.01 3.69 -6.38
N SER A 184 9.41 2.74 -7.23
CA SER A 184 9.40 2.88 -8.70
C SER A 184 8.87 1.60 -9.35
N ALA A 185 8.49 1.66 -10.64
CA ALA A 185 8.12 0.46 -11.40
C ALA A 185 9.32 -0.47 -11.60
N VAL A 186 9.05 -1.76 -11.79
CA VAL A 186 10.02 -2.78 -12.20
C VAL A 186 9.81 -3.02 -13.69
N VAL A 187 10.88 -2.96 -14.49
CA VAL A 187 10.84 -3.37 -15.90
C VAL A 187 11.26 -4.83 -15.97
N ASP A 188 10.34 -5.73 -16.34
CA ASP A 188 10.59 -7.17 -16.32
C ASP A 188 10.43 -7.86 -17.69
N GLY A 189 9.96 -7.16 -18.71
CA GLY A 189 9.84 -7.67 -20.07
C GLY A 189 8.54 -8.46 -20.31
N LEU A 190 7.58 -8.39 -19.40
CA LEU A 190 6.30 -9.06 -19.50
C LEU A 190 5.20 -8.06 -19.87
N ALA A 191 4.48 -8.34 -20.94
CA ALA A 191 3.32 -7.53 -21.31
C ALA A 191 2.09 -7.94 -20.50
N GLU A 192 1.78 -7.14 -19.48
CA GLU A 192 0.71 -7.37 -18.52
C GLU A 192 -0.47 -6.40 -18.71
N GLY A 193 -0.25 -5.33 -19.48
CA GLY A 193 -1.14 -4.18 -19.60
C GLY A 193 -1.00 -3.23 -18.41
N SER A 194 -1.67 -2.07 -18.46
CA SER A 194 -1.64 -1.16 -17.31
C SER A 194 -2.35 -1.74 -16.10
N GLU A 195 -1.70 -1.63 -14.94
CA GLU A 195 -2.17 -2.19 -13.69
C GLU A 195 -2.46 -1.13 -12.63
N THR A 196 -3.23 -1.48 -11.63
CA THR A 196 -3.57 -0.66 -10.47
C THR A 196 -2.99 -1.28 -9.21
N LEU A 197 -2.16 -0.50 -8.52
CA LEU A 197 -1.58 -0.80 -7.22
C LEU A 197 -2.32 0.00 -6.14
N THR A 198 -2.98 -0.67 -5.21
CA THR A 198 -3.65 -0.04 -4.07
C THR A 198 -3.02 -0.47 -2.75
N LEU A 199 -2.49 0.49 -1.99
CA LEU A 199 -1.92 0.30 -0.65
C LEU A 199 -2.86 0.91 0.38
N ALA A 200 -3.13 0.21 1.47
CA ALA A 200 -3.96 0.72 2.56
C ALA A 200 -3.29 0.51 3.91
N VAL A 201 -3.42 1.45 4.84
CA VAL A 201 -3.01 1.25 6.23
C VAL A 201 -3.86 0.14 6.84
N SER A 202 -3.22 -0.93 7.35
CA SER A 202 -3.94 -2.09 7.87
C SER A 202 -4.93 -1.73 8.98
N THR A 203 -6.16 -2.23 8.85
CA THR A 203 -7.25 -2.07 9.83
C THR A 203 -7.22 -3.11 10.95
N THR A 204 -6.38 -4.14 10.84
CA THR A 204 -6.30 -5.24 11.81
C THR A 204 -5.18 -5.06 12.83
N ALA A 205 -4.37 -4.01 12.70
CA ALA A 205 -3.28 -3.72 13.63
C ALA A 205 -3.81 -3.29 15.00
N THR A 206 -3.15 -3.76 16.07
CA THR A 206 -3.55 -3.47 17.46
C THR A 206 -2.81 -2.28 18.07
N ASN A 207 -1.76 -1.80 17.42
CA ASN A 207 -0.84 -0.77 17.90
C ASN A 207 -0.98 0.59 17.19
N TYR A 208 -1.85 0.71 16.18
CA TYR A 208 -2.19 1.98 15.51
C TYR A 208 -3.63 1.92 14.96
N THR A 209 -4.12 3.04 14.43
CA THR A 209 -5.45 3.14 13.79
C THR A 209 -5.31 3.82 12.44
N PRO A 210 -5.88 3.29 11.35
CA PRO A 210 -5.98 4.03 10.09
C PRO A 210 -6.75 5.35 10.27
N ALA A 211 -6.29 6.42 9.63
CA ALA A 211 -7.02 7.67 9.57
C ALA A 211 -8.36 7.47 8.83
N VAL A 212 -9.41 8.18 9.27
CA VAL A 212 -10.76 8.11 8.66
C VAL A 212 -10.75 8.54 7.19
N SER A 213 -9.83 9.43 6.81
CA SER A 213 -9.56 9.86 5.44
C SER A 213 -8.06 9.84 5.18
N GLY A 214 -7.66 9.47 3.97
CA GLY A 214 -6.25 9.42 3.56
C GLY A 214 -5.48 8.27 4.21
N ALA A 215 -6.09 7.08 4.32
CA ALA A 215 -5.41 5.85 4.75
C ALA A 215 -5.15 4.87 3.59
N THR A 216 -5.40 5.31 2.35
CA THR A 216 -5.22 4.51 1.13
C THR A 216 -4.53 5.35 0.07
N ALA A 217 -3.59 4.74 -0.65
CA ALA A 217 -2.97 5.29 -1.85
C ALA A 217 -3.23 4.34 -3.03
N SER A 218 -3.62 4.90 -4.17
CA SER A 218 -3.85 4.16 -5.41
C SER A 218 -2.95 4.72 -6.49
N LEU A 219 -2.22 3.85 -7.18
CA LEU A 219 -1.31 4.18 -8.26
C LEU A 219 -1.65 3.34 -9.49
N ASN A 220 -1.44 3.90 -10.68
CA ASN A 220 -1.47 3.17 -11.94
C ASN A 220 -0.03 2.84 -12.36
N ILE A 221 0.25 1.59 -12.69
CA ILE A 221 1.53 1.16 -13.27
C ILE A 221 1.33 1.09 -14.79
N ILE A 222 2.10 1.89 -15.52
CA ILE A 222 2.12 1.85 -16.98
C ILE A 222 3.15 0.82 -17.42
N ASP A 223 2.65 -0.28 -17.98
CA ASP A 223 3.39 -1.32 -18.69
C ASP A 223 4.09 -0.73 -19.94
N ALA A 224 5.36 -1.08 -20.10
CA ALA A 224 6.18 -0.67 -21.25
C ALA A 224 6.22 -1.72 -22.37
N ASP A 225 5.74 -2.93 -22.11
CA ASP A 225 5.91 -4.08 -22.97
C ASP A 225 4.72 -4.31 -23.89
N THR A 226 5.01 -4.83 -25.08
CA THR A 226 3.98 -5.14 -26.07
C THR A 226 3.55 -6.60 -25.93
N PRO A 227 2.24 -6.90 -25.95
CA PRO A 227 1.75 -8.28 -25.92
C PRO A 227 2.46 -9.15 -26.95
N VAL A 228 3.13 -10.21 -26.49
CA VAL A 228 3.70 -11.22 -27.39
C VAL A 228 2.56 -12.05 -27.96
N SER A 229 2.52 -12.18 -29.28
CA SER A 229 1.48 -12.99 -29.91
C SER A 229 1.64 -14.48 -29.53
N PRO A 230 0.57 -15.28 -29.48
CA PRO A 230 0.67 -16.70 -29.15
C PRO A 230 1.65 -17.46 -30.06
N PHE A 231 1.73 -17.08 -31.33
CA PHE A 231 2.72 -17.62 -32.26
C PHE A 231 4.14 -17.22 -31.88
N ALA A 232 4.38 -15.93 -31.58
CA ALA A 232 5.69 -15.45 -31.18
C ALA A 232 6.19 -16.15 -29.91
N ALA A 233 5.32 -16.32 -28.90
CA ALA A 233 5.64 -17.07 -27.69
C ALA A 233 5.93 -18.55 -27.96
N TRP A 234 5.22 -19.17 -28.91
CA TRP A 234 5.41 -20.56 -29.28
C TRP A 234 6.72 -20.80 -30.05
N ILE A 235 7.02 -20.00 -31.08
CA ILE A 235 8.16 -20.25 -31.97
C ILE A 235 9.50 -20.05 -31.25
N VAL A 236 9.58 -19.14 -30.29
CA VAL A 236 10.82 -18.88 -29.52
C VAL A 236 11.24 -20.04 -28.61
N SER A 237 10.37 -21.03 -28.41
CA SER A 237 10.73 -22.28 -27.72
C SER A 237 11.55 -23.25 -28.58
N TYR A 238 11.58 -23.03 -29.90
CA TYR A 238 12.27 -23.88 -30.88
C TYR A 238 13.48 -23.19 -31.53
N VAL A 239 13.44 -21.86 -31.62
CA VAL A 239 14.48 -21.04 -32.25
C VAL A 239 14.66 -19.73 -31.49
N SER A 240 15.87 -19.17 -31.49
CA SER A 240 16.15 -17.92 -30.77
C SER A 240 15.29 -16.75 -31.28
N SER A 241 14.87 -15.88 -30.35
CA SER A 241 14.18 -14.63 -30.70
C SER A 241 15.05 -13.78 -31.64
N GLY A 242 14.44 -13.27 -32.72
CA GLY A 242 15.12 -12.47 -33.75
C GLY A 242 15.80 -13.26 -34.87
N ASP A 243 15.81 -14.59 -34.82
CA ASP A 243 16.30 -15.42 -35.93
C ASP A 243 15.34 -15.31 -37.13
N PRO A 244 15.83 -15.10 -38.38
CA PRO A 244 14.99 -15.11 -39.57
C PRO A 244 14.16 -16.40 -39.75
N LEU A 245 14.63 -17.54 -39.24
CA LEU A 245 13.92 -18.82 -39.26
C LEU A 245 12.75 -18.88 -38.27
N ALA A 246 12.61 -17.90 -37.36
CA ALA A 246 11.43 -17.75 -36.50
C ALA A 246 10.25 -17.09 -37.22
N SER A 247 10.43 -16.62 -38.46
CA SER A 247 9.37 -15.97 -39.24
C SER A 247 8.15 -16.88 -39.40
N PRO A 248 6.91 -16.34 -39.36
CA PRO A 248 5.69 -17.10 -39.68
C PRO A 248 5.73 -17.80 -41.04
N THR A 249 6.45 -17.23 -42.02
CA THR A 249 6.57 -17.77 -43.38
C THR A 249 7.82 -18.61 -43.60
N ALA A 250 8.69 -18.74 -42.61
CA ALA A 250 9.84 -19.64 -42.69
C ALA A 250 9.39 -21.09 -42.48
N ASP A 251 10.25 -22.00 -42.90
CA ASP A 251 10.12 -23.46 -42.75
C ASP A 251 11.37 -23.91 -41.98
N LEU A 252 11.23 -24.06 -40.67
CA LEU A 252 12.37 -24.22 -39.76
C LEU A 252 13.05 -25.58 -39.92
N ASP A 253 12.31 -26.64 -40.25
CA ASP A 253 12.84 -27.99 -40.41
C ASP A 253 12.90 -28.50 -41.86
N ASN A 254 12.51 -27.66 -42.82
CA ASN A 254 12.54 -27.90 -44.26
C ASN A 254 11.64 -29.06 -44.72
N ASP A 255 10.47 -29.23 -44.10
CA ASP A 255 9.50 -30.25 -44.47
C ASP A 255 8.43 -29.78 -45.48
N GLY A 256 8.45 -28.49 -45.83
CA GLY A 256 7.55 -27.83 -46.76
C GLY A 256 6.36 -27.11 -46.10
N TRP A 257 6.22 -27.17 -44.78
CA TRP A 257 5.25 -26.39 -44.02
C TRP A 257 5.87 -25.15 -43.41
N THR A 258 5.13 -24.05 -43.43
CA THR A 258 5.57 -22.83 -42.75
C THR A 258 5.30 -22.93 -41.25
N ASN A 259 6.14 -22.30 -40.44
CA ASN A 259 5.96 -22.22 -38.98
C ASN A 259 4.53 -21.81 -38.59
N ALA A 260 3.92 -20.87 -39.32
CA ALA A 260 2.54 -20.44 -39.08
C ALA A 260 1.51 -21.55 -39.36
N ALA A 261 1.70 -22.35 -40.42
CA ALA A 261 0.81 -23.47 -40.73
C ALA A 261 0.92 -24.57 -39.68
N GLU A 262 2.14 -24.81 -39.21
CA GLU A 262 2.42 -25.78 -38.16
C GLU A 262 1.82 -25.38 -36.82
N PHE A 263 1.98 -24.10 -36.43
CA PHE A 263 1.31 -23.55 -35.26
C PHE A 263 -0.22 -23.69 -35.40
N ALA A 264 -0.77 -23.27 -36.54
CA ALA A 264 -2.21 -23.28 -36.78
C ALA A 264 -2.83 -24.69 -36.75
N LEU A 265 -2.06 -25.72 -37.12
CA LEU A 265 -2.53 -27.10 -37.28
C LEU A 265 -1.92 -28.07 -36.26
N GLY A 266 -1.11 -27.59 -35.32
CA GLY A 266 -0.60 -28.34 -34.17
C GLY A 266 0.55 -29.30 -34.44
N SER A 267 1.44 -29.01 -35.40
CA SER A 267 2.70 -29.75 -35.60
C SER A 267 3.91 -29.05 -34.96
N LEU A 268 5.08 -29.69 -35.01
CA LEU A 268 6.32 -29.22 -34.39
C LEU A 268 7.29 -28.68 -35.45
N PRO A 269 7.74 -27.42 -35.36
CA PRO A 269 8.49 -26.76 -36.43
C PRO A 269 9.97 -27.14 -36.51
N ASN A 270 10.43 -27.95 -35.56
CA ASN A 270 11.80 -28.43 -35.49
C ASN A 270 11.89 -29.95 -35.74
N ASN A 271 10.83 -30.57 -36.26
CA ASN A 271 10.77 -32.00 -36.48
C ASN A 271 10.08 -32.32 -37.82
N PRO A 272 10.85 -32.65 -38.87
CA PRO A 272 10.32 -32.77 -40.24
C PRO A 272 9.40 -33.99 -40.44
N SER A 273 9.22 -34.81 -39.41
CA SER A 273 8.25 -35.92 -39.36
C SER A 273 6.92 -35.52 -38.69
N SER A 274 6.88 -34.42 -37.94
CA SER A 274 5.67 -33.86 -37.35
C SER A 274 5.05 -32.89 -38.35
N ARG A 275 4.03 -33.35 -39.08
CA ARG A 275 3.40 -32.53 -40.13
C ARG A 275 1.93 -32.30 -39.84
N PRO A 276 1.35 -31.17 -40.27
CA PRO A 276 -0.09 -30.98 -40.23
C PRO A 276 -0.87 -32.15 -40.84
N GLN A 277 -1.71 -32.80 -40.02
CA GLN A 277 -2.45 -34.02 -40.40
C GLN A 277 -3.89 -33.71 -40.79
N LEU A 278 -4.12 -33.10 -41.95
CA LEU A 278 -5.48 -32.89 -42.45
C LEU A 278 -6.09 -34.21 -42.96
N GLN A 279 -7.30 -34.53 -42.48
CA GLN A 279 -8.05 -35.70 -42.92
C GLN A 279 -9.10 -35.31 -43.95
N THR A 280 -9.16 -36.04 -45.05
CA THR A 280 -10.19 -35.84 -46.07
C THR A 280 -11.23 -36.94 -45.99
N THR A 281 -12.51 -36.58 -46.07
CA THR A 281 -13.61 -37.54 -46.20
C THR A 281 -14.40 -37.20 -47.44
N LEU A 282 -14.56 -38.20 -48.31
CA LEU A 282 -15.30 -38.06 -49.56
C LEU A 282 -16.53 -38.97 -49.53
N THR A 283 -17.71 -38.39 -49.72
CA THR A 283 -18.95 -39.14 -49.89
C THR A 283 -19.49 -38.95 -51.31
N SER A 284 -20.64 -39.57 -51.61
CA SER A 284 -21.34 -39.33 -52.87
C SER A 284 -21.83 -37.89 -53.03
N THR A 285 -22.01 -37.15 -51.93
CA THR A 285 -22.62 -35.81 -51.93
C THR A 285 -21.73 -34.72 -51.33
N THR A 286 -20.69 -35.06 -50.56
CA THR A 286 -19.87 -34.09 -49.83
C THR A 286 -18.38 -34.37 -49.93
N LEU A 287 -17.60 -33.30 -49.93
CA LEU A 287 -16.16 -33.30 -49.68
C LEU A 287 -15.94 -32.58 -48.36
N LYS A 288 -15.32 -33.27 -47.39
CA LYS A 288 -15.02 -32.73 -46.07
C LYS A 288 -13.51 -32.73 -45.83
N LEU A 289 -13.03 -31.64 -45.25
CA LEU A 289 -11.66 -31.47 -44.78
C LEU A 289 -11.70 -31.26 -43.27
N HIS A 290 -11.01 -32.12 -42.52
CA HIS A 290 -11.03 -32.19 -41.07
C HIS A 290 -9.63 -31.97 -40.51
N TYR A 291 -9.52 -31.13 -39.48
CA TYR A 291 -8.31 -30.96 -38.70
C TYR A 291 -8.46 -31.70 -37.36
N PRO A 292 -7.44 -32.47 -36.92
CA PRO A 292 -7.56 -33.38 -35.78
C PRO A 292 -7.53 -32.67 -34.43
N THR A 293 -6.97 -31.46 -34.40
CA THR A 293 -6.76 -30.64 -33.21
C THR A 293 -7.43 -29.29 -33.39
N ALA A 294 -8.05 -28.78 -32.33
CA ALA A 294 -8.55 -27.41 -32.34
C ALA A 294 -7.38 -26.43 -32.55
N PRO A 295 -7.58 -25.36 -33.33
CA PRO A 295 -6.54 -24.35 -33.53
C PRO A 295 -6.15 -23.70 -32.18
N PRO A 296 -4.87 -23.39 -31.95
CA PRO A 296 -4.44 -22.66 -30.76
C PRO A 296 -5.07 -21.26 -30.64
N PRO A 297 -5.03 -20.64 -29.45
CA PRO A 297 -5.35 -19.21 -29.30
C PRO A 297 -4.57 -18.34 -30.29
N GLY A 298 -5.23 -17.30 -30.83
CA GLY A 298 -4.63 -16.42 -31.85
C GLY A 298 -4.67 -16.97 -33.28
N VAL A 299 -5.29 -18.14 -33.51
CA VAL A 299 -5.47 -18.72 -34.85
C VAL A 299 -6.93 -18.71 -35.27
N THR A 300 -7.21 -18.07 -36.40
CA THR A 300 -8.52 -18.15 -37.05
C THR A 300 -8.42 -19.04 -38.29
N LEU A 301 -9.20 -20.11 -38.31
CA LEU A 301 -9.36 -20.95 -39.50
C LEU A 301 -10.58 -20.53 -40.30
N SER A 302 -10.45 -20.60 -41.62
CA SER A 302 -11.53 -20.45 -42.59
C SER A 302 -11.33 -21.46 -43.71
N ALA A 303 -12.31 -21.59 -44.60
CA ALA A 303 -12.16 -22.44 -45.77
C ALA A 303 -12.83 -21.84 -46.99
N GLU A 304 -12.29 -22.21 -48.13
CA GLU A 304 -12.74 -21.76 -49.44
C GLU A 304 -12.83 -22.96 -50.37
N THR A 305 -13.73 -22.84 -51.34
CA THR A 305 -13.94 -23.83 -52.38
C THR A 305 -13.71 -23.25 -53.77
N SER A 306 -13.36 -24.13 -54.69
CA SER A 306 -13.12 -23.81 -56.09
C SER A 306 -13.60 -24.94 -56.99
N THR A 307 -13.90 -24.64 -58.25
CA THR A 307 -14.14 -25.64 -59.31
C THR A 307 -13.01 -25.74 -60.31
N ASP A 308 -12.05 -24.80 -60.28
CA ASP A 308 -11.01 -24.63 -61.31
C ASP A 308 -9.59 -24.37 -60.75
N LEU A 309 -9.42 -24.38 -59.42
CA LEU A 309 -8.20 -24.04 -58.68
C LEU A 309 -7.72 -22.59 -58.82
N LYS A 310 -8.48 -21.72 -59.50
CA LYS A 310 -8.11 -20.32 -59.74
C LYS A 310 -8.99 -19.37 -58.95
N THR A 311 -10.31 -19.53 -59.06
CA THR A 311 -11.28 -18.71 -58.31
C THR A 311 -11.69 -19.45 -57.06
N TRP A 312 -11.50 -18.81 -55.91
CA TRP A 312 -11.81 -19.33 -54.59
C TRP A 312 -12.92 -18.50 -53.95
N THR A 313 -13.84 -19.15 -53.24
CA THR A 313 -14.95 -18.49 -52.53
C THR A 313 -15.30 -19.26 -51.26
N ALA A 314 -15.74 -18.55 -50.22
CA ALA A 314 -16.34 -19.18 -49.04
C ALA A 314 -17.80 -19.62 -49.27
N THR A 315 -18.41 -19.23 -50.39
CA THR A 315 -19.82 -19.55 -50.67
C THR A 315 -20.04 -21.04 -50.80
N GLY A 316 -20.98 -21.59 -50.04
CA GLY A 316 -21.30 -23.03 -50.04
C GLY A 316 -20.37 -23.88 -49.17
N VAL A 317 -19.40 -23.26 -48.48
CA VAL A 317 -18.62 -23.92 -47.42
C VAL A 317 -19.44 -23.92 -46.14
N VAL A 318 -19.56 -25.09 -45.52
CA VAL A 318 -20.25 -25.29 -44.25
C VAL A 318 -19.23 -25.65 -43.17
N THR A 319 -19.22 -24.89 -42.08
CA THR A 319 -18.42 -25.24 -40.90
C THR A 319 -19.05 -26.43 -40.20
N VAL A 320 -18.24 -27.45 -39.92
CA VAL A 320 -18.63 -28.64 -39.17
C VAL A 320 -17.69 -28.79 -37.98
N PRO A 321 -18.02 -29.63 -36.98
CA PRO A 321 -17.10 -29.92 -35.90
C PRO A 321 -15.74 -30.34 -36.46
N ASN A 322 -14.71 -29.58 -36.06
CA ASN A 322 -13.31 -29.79 -36.42
C ASN A 322 -13.05 -29.79 -37.95
N GLY A 323 -13.76 -28.99 -38.74
CA GLY A 323 -13.50 -28.94 -40.17
C GLY A 323 -14.49 -28.13 -40.99
N TYR A 324 -14.41 -28.33 -42.30
CA TYR A 324 -15.28 -27.70 -43.28
C TYR A 324 -15.72 -28.72 -44.31
N GLU A 325 -16.92 -28.53 -44.85
CA GLU A 325 -17.43 -29.36 -45.94
C GLU A 325 -18.10 -28.55 -47.04
N VAL A 326 -18.12 -29.13 -48.23
CA VAL A 326 -18.74 -28.56 -49.42
C VAL A 326 -19.52 -29.63 -50.18
N PRO A 327 -20.61 -29.26 -50.88
CA PRO A 327 -21.33 -30.18 -51.73
C PRO A 327 -20.52 -30.58 -52.97
N ARG A 328 -20.73 -31.81 -53.42
CA ARG A 328 -20.21 -32.39 -54.67
C ARG A 328 -21.28 -32.41 -55.77
N ASP A 329 -21.93 -31.28 -55.94
CA ASP A 329 -23.01 -31.02 -56.90
C ASP A 329 -22.52 -30.71 -58.33
N VAL A 330 -21.20 -30.67 -58.53
CA VAL A 330 -20.54 -30.38 -59.81
C VAL A 330 -19.45 -31.39 -60.12
N ALA A 331 -18.98 -31.41 -61.36
CA ALA A 331 -17.97 -32.36 -61.83
C ALA A 331 -16.61 -32.24 -61.09
N THR A 332 -16.17 -31.03 -60.77
CA THR A 332 -14.90 -30.76 -60.08
C THR A 332 -15.09 -29.83 -58.91
N ARG A 333 -14.61 -30.23 -57.73
CA ARG A 333 -14.71 -29.47 -56.49
C ARG A 333 -13.42 -29.60 -55.70
N PHE A 334 -12.88 -28.45 -55.29
CA PHE A 334 -11.69 -28.32 -54.45
C PHE A 334 -12.08 -27.62 -53.15
N LEU A 335 -11.42 -27.98 -52.05
CA LEU A 335 -11.62 -27.39 -50.74
C LEU A 335 -10.24 -27.13 -50.14
N ARG A 336 -10.01 -25.92 -49.62
CA ARG A 336 -8.80 -25.57 -48.88
C ARG A 336 -9.16 -24.94 -47.55
N ILE A 337 -8.30 -25.11 -46.57
CA ILE A 337 -8.31 -24.33 -45.33
C ILE A 337 -7.37 -23.14 -45.52
N ALA A 338 -7.82 -21.96 -45.11
CA ALA A 338 -7.00 -20.78 -44.94
C ALA A 338 -6.90 -20.47 -43.45
N TYR A 339 -5.77 -19.94 -43.02
CA TYR A 339 -5.51 -19.61 -41.62
C TYR A 339 -4.99 -18.18 -41.52
N GLN A 340 -5.29 -17.53 -40.40
CA GLN A 340 -4.69 -16.29 -39.97
C GLN A 340 -4.13 -16.51 -38.56
N VAL A 341 -2.89 -16.07 -38.36
CA VAL A 341 -2.19 -16.16 -37.07
C VAL A 341 -1.93 -14.72 -36.61
N GLU A 342 -2.37 -14.41 -35.38
CA GLU A 342 -2.12 -13.13 -34.70
C GLU A 342 -0.75 -13.08 -34.02
#